data_AF-A0A968KQF2-F1
#
_entry.id   AF-A0A968KQF2-F1
#
_cell.length_a   1.000
_cell.length_b   1.000
_cell.length_c   1.000
_cell.angle_alpha   90.00
_cell.angle_beta   90.00
_cell.angle_gamma   90.00
#
_symmetry.space_group_name_H-M   'P 1'
#
loop_
_entity.id
_entity.type
_entity.pdbx_description
1 polymer ?
#
loop_
_entity_poly.entity_id
_entity_poly.type
_entity_poly.pdbx_seq_one_letter_code
_entity_poly.pdbx_strand_id
1 'polypeptide(L)' 'LDGIQNKIHPGEPLDKDIYGLPPEELAKVAKTPASLRESLAELEADHEFMLRGDVFTQDVIDMWIEYKLEN' A
#
# COMPACT_ATOMS: atom_id res chain seq x y z
N LEU A 1 2.08 -5.99 12.00
CA LEU A 1 1.16 -6.67 12.96
C LEU A 1 0.00 -7.30 12.23
N ASP A 2 -0.74 -6.53 11.42
CA ASP A 2 -1.83 -7.01 10.56
C ASP A 2 -1.51 -8.31 9.81
N GLY A 3 -0.45 -8.34 8.99
CA GLY A 3 -0.10 -9.54 8.22
C GLY A 3 0.21 -10.79 9.06
N ILE A 4 0.71 -10.62 10.29
CA ILE A 4 0.93 -11.75 11.23
C ILE A 4 -0.42 -12.24 11.77
N GLN A 5 -1.31 -11.32 12.16
CA GLN A 5 -2.64 -11.65 12.68
C GLN A 5 -3.50 -12.34 11.62
N ASN A 6 -3.47 -11.83 10.39
CA ASN A 6 -4.21 -12.34 9.24
C ASN A 6 -3.50 -13.49 8.51
N LYS A 7 -2.27 -13.84 8.94
CA LYS A 7 -1.43 -14.89 8.33
C LYS A 7 -1.26 -14.70 6.81
N ILE A 8 -1.05 -13.45 6.39
CA ILE A 8 -0.89 -13.10 4.98
C ILE A 8 0.42 -13.71 4.47
N HIS A 9 0.31 -14.56 3.45
CA HIS A 9 1.47 -15.10 2.75
C HIS A 9 1.98 -14.05 1.75
N PRO A 10 3.26 -13.62 1.80
CA PRO A 10 3.78 -12.59 0.90
C PRO A 10 3.91 -13.05 -0.56
N GLY A 11 3.74 -14.35 -0.80
CA GLY A 11 4.00 -14.99 -2.09
C GLY A 11 5.41 -15.56 -2.15
N GLU A 12 5.77 -16.10 -3.31
CA GLU A 12 7.11 -16.61 -3.56
C GLU A 12 8.10 -15.45 -3.76
N PRO A 13 9.34 -15.57 -3.28
CA PRO A 13 10.37 -14.57 -3.54
C PRO A 13 10.66 -14.47 -5.04
N LEU A 14 10.87 -13.24 -5.52
CA LEU A 14 11.23 -12.99 -6.91
C LEU A 14 12.75 -12.99 -7.08
N ASP A 15 13.31 -14.13 -7.47
CA ASP A 15 14.74 -14.29 -7.79
C ASP A 15 15.05 -13.86 -9.24
N LYS A 16 14.61 -12.66 -9.65
CA LYS A 16 14.83 -12.12 -11.00
C LYS A 16 15.23 -10.64 -10.96
N ASP A 17 16.07 -10.22 -11.90
CA ASP A 17 16.35 -8.80 -12.12
C ASP A 17 15.14 -8.12 -12.77
N ILE A 18 14.39 -7.37 -11.97
CA ILE A 18 13.17 -6.68 -12.37
C ILE A 18 13.38 -5.70 -13.53
N TYR A 19 14.58 -5.15 -13.72
CA TYR A 19 14.83 -4.22 -14.83
C TYR A 19 15.12 -4.93 -16.16
N GLY A 20 15.44 -6.23 -16.11
CA GLY A 20 15.70 -7.06 -17.28
C GLY A 20 14.50 -7.88 -17.77
N LEU A 21 13.37 -7.83 -17.07
CA LEU A 21 12.19 -8.64 -17.39
C LEU A 21 11.43 -8.10 -18.62
N PRO A 22 10.90 -8.99 -19.47
CA PRO A 22 10.01 -8.57 -20.55
C PRO A 22 8.71 -7.97 -19.97
N PRO A 23 8.04 -7.04 -20.69
CA PRO A 23 6.85 -6.35 -20.20
C PRO A 23 5.72 -7.29 -19.73
N GLU A 24 5.58 -8.44 -20.38
CA GLU A 24 4.59 -9.48 -20.07
C GLU A 24 4.82 -10.18 -18.72
N GLU A 25 6.07 -10.32 -18.29
CA GLU A 25 6.42 -10.84 -16.97
C GLU A 25 6.34 -9.73 -15.91
N LEU A 26 6.78 -8.51 -16.25
CA LEU A 26 6.67 -7.34 -15.38
C LEU A 26 5.23 -6.97 -15.04
N ALA A 27 4.28 -7.24 -15.93
CA ALA A 27 2.86 -7.02 -15.67
C ALA A 27 2.31 -7.92 -14.55
N LYS A 28 2.98 -9.05 -14.26
CA LYS A 28 2.57 -9.99 -13.20
C LYS A 28 3.18 -9.66 -11.84
N VAL A 29 4.17 -8.76 -11.81
CA VAL A 29 4.81 -8.31 -10.57
C VAL A 29 3.94 -7.22 -9.95
N ALA A 30 3.58 -7.38 -8.67
CA ALA A 30 2.89 -6.35 -7.93
C ALA A 30 3.73 -5.07 -7.89
N LYS A 31 3.10 -3.91 -8.09
CA LYS A 31 3.77 -2.61 -8.18
C LYS A 31 3.27 -1.69 -7.09
N THR A 32 4.12 -0.76 -6.69
CA THR A 32 3.70 0.36 -5.85
C THR A 32 2.83 1.33 -6.66
N PRO A 33 1.97 2.11 -6.00
CA PRO A 33 1.25 3.21 -6.65
C PRO A 33 2.19 4.12 -7.45
N ALA A 34 1.71 4.65 -8.58
CA ALA A 34 2.51 5.47 -9.49
C ALA A 34 2.55 6.96 -9.09
N SER A 35 1.69 7.37 -8.16
CA SER A 35 1.62 8.75 -7.71
C SER A 35 1.22 8.88 -6.24
N LEU A 36 1.46 10.07 -5.68
CA LEU A 36 0.94 10.43 -4.36
C LEU A 36 -0.58 10.30 -4.32
N ARG A 37 -1.28 10.75 -5.37
CA ARG A 37 -2.74 10.69 -5.44
C ARG A 37 -3.28 9.26 -5.38
N GLU A 38 -2.64 8.33 -6.11
CA GLU A 38 -2.99 6.91 -6.03
C GLU A 38 -2.68 6.34 -4.63
N SER A 39 -1.54 6.71 -4.04
CA SER A 39 -1.19 6.27 -2.68
C SER A 39 -2.21 6.75 -1.63
N LEU A 40 -2.71 7.99 -1.77
CA LEU A 40 -3.73 8.54 -0.87
C LEU A 40 -5.09 7.86 -1.08
N ALA A 41 -5.45 7.51 -2.32
CA ALA A 41 -6.68 6.77 -2.60
C ALA A 41 -6.65 5.35 -2.02
N GLU A 42 -5.51 4.66 -2.11
CA GLU A 42 -5.33 3.34 -1.47
C GLU A 42 -5.34 3.46 0.07
N LEU A 43 -4.75 4.53 0.63
CA LEU A 43 -4.84 4.81 2.06
C LEU A 43 -6.30 5.04 2.49
N GLU A 44 -7.06 5.83 1.73
CA GLU A 44 -8.49 6.05 1.99
C GLU A 44 -9.29 4.73 1.92
N ALA A 45 -8.96 3.86 0.95
CA ALA A 45 -9.67 2.61 0.73
C ALA A 45 -9.32 1.49 1.74
N ASP A 46 -8.08 1.46 2.26
CA ASP A 46 -7.57 0.37 3.12
C ASP A 46 -6.69 0.88 4.27
N HIS A 47 -7.28 1.62 5.22
CA HIS A 47 -6.60 2.09 6.44
C HIS A 47 -7.05 1.37 7.71
N GLU A 48 -7.93 0.37 7.64
CA GLU A 48 -8.45 -0.33 8.81
C GLU A 48 -7.33 -0.94 9.66
N PHE A 49 -6.25 -1.40 9.01
CA PHE A 49 -5.10 -1.96 9.71
C PHE A 49 -4.37 -0.95 10.60
N MET A 50 -4.48 0.35 10.31
CA MET A 50 -3.88 1.44 11.08
C MET A 50 -4.75 1.85 12.27
N LEU A 51 -6.07 1.69 12.16
CA LEU A 51 -7.03 2.02 13.23
C LEU A 51 -6.97 1.03 14.41
N ARG A 52 -6.36 -0.15 14.23
CA ARG A 52 -6.35 -1.18 15.28
C ARG A 52 -5.47 -0.77 16.45
N GLY A 53 -6.05 -0.84 17.65
CA GLY A 53 -5.37 -0.50 18.90
C GLY A 53 -5.21 1.00 19.12
N ASP A 54 -6.06 1.81 18.46
CA ASP A 54 -6.10 3.27 18.59
C ASP A 54 -4.74 3.94 18.30
N VAL A 55 -3.93 3.30 17.44
CA VAL A 55 -2.61 3.82 17.03
C VAL A 55 -2.77 5.02 16.11
N PHE A 56 -3.71 4.91 15.17
CA PHE A 56 -4.22 6.01 14.38
C PHE A 56 -5.71 6.15 14.62
N THR A 57 -6.19 7.39 14.56
CA THR A 57 -7.62 7.71 14.60
C THR A 57 -8.10 8.11 13.21
N GLN A 58 -9.40 7.97 12.97
CA GLN A 58 -10.01 8.31 11.68
C GLN A 58 -9.71 9.77 11.29
N ASP A 59 -9.81 10.69 12.24
CA ASP A 59 -9.60 12.13 12.01
C ASP A 59 -8.16 12.44 11.58
N VAL A 60 -7.16 11.70 12.08
CA VAL A 60 -5.76 11.89 11.66
C VAL A 60 -5.56 11.43 10.22
N ILE A 61 -6.20 10.33 9.82
CA ILE A 61 -6.09 9.79 8.45
C ILE A 61 -6.77 10.75 7.47
N ASP A 62 -7.99 11.17 7.77
CA ASP A 62 -8.76 12.10 6.93
C ASP A 62 -8.02 13.43 6.75
N MET A 63 -7.54 14.01 7.85
CA MET A 63 -6.77 15.26 7.83
C MET A 63 -5.47 15.11 7.03
N TRP A 64 -4.79 13.97 7.15
CA TRP A 64 -3.54 13.75 6.42
C TRP A 64 -3.77 13.65 4.91
N ILE A 65 -4.84 12.97 4.49
CA ILE A 65 -5.22 12.86 3.08
C ILE A 65 -5.55 14.25 2.54
N GLU A 66 -6.38 15.02 3.24
CA GLU A 66 -6.74 16.40 2.86
C GLU A 66 -5.49 17.29 2.74
N TYR A 67 -4.67 17.33 3.78
CA TYR A 67 -3.45 18.15 3.82
C TYR A 67 -2.51 17.87 2.64
N LYS A 68 -2.38 16.59 2.24
CA LYS A 68 -1.52 16.15 1.14
C LYS A 68 -2.12 16.34 -0.26
N LEU A 69 -3.44 16.54 -0.36
CA LEU A 69 -4.08 16.92 -1.62
C LEU A 69 -4.02 18.43 -1.85
N GLU A 70 -4.00 19.21 -0.78
CA GLU A 70 -3.98 20.68 -0.85
C GLU A 70 -2.58 21.29 -0.97
N ASN A 71 -1.53 20.61 -0.51
CA ASN A 71 -0.14 21.10 -0.45
C ASN A 71 0.84 20.21 -1.20
#